data_AF-A0A1C9WUK6-F1
#
_entry.id   AF-A0A1C9WUK6-F1
#
_cell.length_a   1.000
_cell.length_b   1.000
_cell.length_c   1.000
_cell.angle_alpha   90.00
_cell.angle_beta   90.00
_cell.angle_gamma   90.00
#
_symmetry.space_group_name_H-M   'P 1'
#
loop_
_entity.id
_entity.type
_entity.pdbx_description
1 polymer ?
#
loop_
_entity_poly.entity_id
_entity_poly.type
_entity_poly.pdbx_seq_one_letter_code
_entity_poly.pdbx_strand_id
1 'polypeptide(L)'
;MWNDLLDSTFIEEYWSEAAELSNLVLESLFDAAHEVCVAYAPLLPAEAPVPVSYKLAEIMQARHIWTQFAGGNRDEMGTDGFTVTVYPLVFAARDLLRPKTSPLRKLGR
;
A
#
# COMPACT_ATOMS: atom_id res chain seq x y z
N MET A 1 1.11 5.38 -16.30
CA MET A 1 0.66 4.58 -15.14
C MET A 1 0.89 5.42 -13.90
N TRP A 2 0.16 5.27 -12.78
CA TRP A 2 0.45 6.11 -11.60
C TRP A 2 1.81 5.80 -10.95
N ASN A 3 2.36 4.61 -11.22
CA ASN A 3 3.73 4.20 -10.86
C ASN A 3 4.82 5.12 -11.43
N ASP A 4 4.61 5.76 -12.59
CA ASP A 4 5.58 6.68 -13.20
C ASP A 4 5.81 7.97 -12.34
N LEU A 5 4.98 8.18 -11.31
CA LEU A 5 5.02 9.36 -10.44
C LEU A 5 5.68 9.11 -9.08
N LEU A 6 6.16 7.90 -8.81
CA LEU A 6 6.90 7.56 -7.61
C LEU A 6 8.40 7.69 -7.89
N ASP A 7 8.97 8.84 -7.54
CA ASP A 7 10.42 9.06 -7.54
C ASP A 7 11.07 8.13 -6.50
N SER A 8 12.22 7.53 -6.84
CA SER A 8 12.99 6.68 -5.92
C SER A 8 13.30 7.41 -4.62
N THR A 9 13.58 8.72 -4.69
CA THR A 9 13.78 9.58 -3.52
C THR A 9 12.55 9.59 -2.61
N PHE A 10 11.34 9.66 -3.18
CA PHE A 10 10.09 9.66 -2.41
C PHE A 10 9.83 8.29 -1.78
N ILE A 11 10.13 7.20 -2.49
CA ILE A 11 10.00 5.84 -1.95
C ILE A 11 10.93 5.67 -0.75
N GLU A 12 12.20 6.04 -0.88
CA GLU A 12 13.22 5.87 0.16
C GLU A 12 12.94 6.71 1.42
N GLU A 13 12.36 7.92 1.27
CA GLU A 13 11.96 8.76 2.40
C GLU A 13 10.92 8.08 3.31
N TYR A 14 9.98 7.32 2.72
CA TYR A 14 8.92 6.62 3.47
C TYR A 14 9.24 5.14 3.75
N TRP A 15 10.15 4.55 2.99
CA TRP A 15 10.57 3.16 3.10
C TRP A 15 12.07 3.04 2.80
N SER A 16 12.90 3.35 3.79
CA SER A 16 14.35 3.39 3.65
C SER A 16 14.99 2.06 3.21
N GLU A 17 14.42 0.93 3.63
CA GLU A 17 14.90 -0.42 3.24
C GLU A 17 14.75 -0.68 1.73
N ALA A 18 13.93 0.10 1.02
CA ALA A 18 13.76 -0.04 -0.43
C ALA A 18 15.08 0.20 -1.19
N ALA A 19 15.99 1.03 -0.64
CA ALA A 19 17.31 1.29 -1.22
C ALA A 19 18.20 0.05 -1.30
N GLU A 20 17.92 -0.99 -0.51
CA GLU A 20 18.67 -2.24 -0.50
C GLU A 20 18.11 -3.28 -1.49
N LEU A 21 16.93 -3.02 -2.07
CA LEU A 21 16.28 -3.92 -3.02
C LEU A 21 16.80 -3.69 -4.43
N SER A 22 16.91 -4.76 -5.21
CA SER A 22 17.15 -4.62 -6.64
C SER A 22 15.96 -3.95 -7.34
N ASN A 23 16.22 -3.11 -8.35
CA ASN A 23 15.16 -2.44 -9.13
C ASN A 23 14.07 -3.40 -9.63
N LEU A 24 14.45 -4.58 -10.13
CA LEU A 24 13.50 -5.59 -10.61
C LEU A 24 12.51 -6.05 -9.52
N VAL A 25 13.02 -6.26 -8.30
CA VAL A 25 12.17 -6.63 -7.14
C VAL A 25 11.27 -5.46 -6.76
N LEU A 26 11.82 -4.24 -6.72
CA LEU A 26 11.06 -3.05 -6.38
C LEU A 26 9.91 -2.80 -7.38
N GLU A 27 10.20 -2.86 -8.69
CA GLU A 27 9.22 -2.76 -9.77
C GLU A 27 8.12 -3.82 -9.61
N SER A 28 8.50 -5.08 -9.40
CA SER A 28 7.53 -6.17 -9.23
C SER A 28 6.61 -5.97 -8.02
N LEU A 29 7.14 -5.44 -6.92
CA LEU A 29 6.36 -5.14 -5.71
C LEU A 29 5.38 -4.00 -5.94
N PHE A 30 5.80 -2.95 -6.64
CA PHE A 30 4.95 -1.80 -6.95
C PHE A 30 3.89 -2.11 -8.01
N ASP A 31 4.18 -2.97 -8.99
CA ASP A 31 3.17 -3.44 -9.94
C ASP A 31 2.07 -4.22 -9.23
N ALA A 32 2.44 -5.18 -8.38
CA ALA A 32 1.48 -5.93 -7.57
C ALA A 32 0.68 -5.04 -6.62
N ALA A 33 1.34 -4.06 -5.97
CA ALA A 33 0.68 -3.10 -5.10
C ALA A 33 -0.31 -2.20 -5.88
N HIS A 34 0.08 -1.74 -7.07
CA HIS A 34 -0.73 -0.90 -7.93
C HIS A 34 -2.03 -1.59 -8.34
N GLU A 35 -1.96 -2.85 -8.78
CA GLU A 35 -3.13 -3.63 -9.19
C GLU A 35 -4.20 -3.69 -8.08
N VAL A 36 -3.79 -4.01 -6.85
CA VAL A 36 -4.74 -4.10 -5.72
C VAL A 36 -5.22 -2.73 -5.24
N CYS A 37 -4.35 -1.72 -5.25
CA CYS A 37 -4.72 -0.36 -4.85
C CYS A 37 -5.71 0.27 -5.83
N VAL A 38 -5.48 0.17 -7.14
CA VAL A 38 -6.38 0.69 -8.18
C VAL A 38 -7.72 -0.04 -8.16
N ALA A 39 -7.72 -1.36 -7.98
CA ALA A 39 -8.96 -2.13 -7.88
C ALA A 39 -9.84 -1.71 -6.69
N TYR A 40 -9.23 -1.22 -5.60
CA TYR A 40 -9.94 -0.79 -4.40
C TYR A 40 -10.27 0.72 -4.37
N ALA A 41 -9.41 1.54 -4.96
CA ALA A 41 -9.49 2.99 -4.89
C ALA A 41 -10.75 3.54 -5.58
N PRO A 42 -11.33 4.65 -5.09
CA PRO A 42 -12.39 5.32 -5.82
C PRO A 42 -11.86 5.91 -7.12
N LEU A 43 -12.69 5.87 -8.17
CA LEU A 43 -12.39 6.47 -9.46
C LEU A 43 -12.10 7.96 -9.30
N LEU A 44 -10.92 8.38 -9.71
CA LEU A 44 -10.57 9.79 -9.85
C LEU A 44 -11.18 10.33 -11.15
N PRO A 45 -11.66 11.59 -11.18
CA PRO A 45 -12.04 12.24 -12.42
C PRO A 45 -10.87 12.25 -13.41
N ALA A 46 -11.18 12.19 -14.71
CA ALA A 46 -10.17 12.34 -15.74
C ALA A 46 -9.39 13.65 -15.52
N GLU A 47 -8.05 13.57 -15.60
CA GLU A 47 -7.10 14.68 -15.36
C GLU A 47 -6.99 15.19 -13.91
N ALA A 48 -7.70 14.61 -12.94
CA ALA A 48 -7.48 14.96 -11.54
C ALA A 48 -6.07 14.53 -11.10
N PRO A 49 -5.34 15.37 -10.34
CA PRO A 49 -4.05 14.99 -9.80
C PRO A 49 -4.22 13.82 -8.82
N VAL A 50 -3.31 12.84 -8.91
CA VAL A 50 -3.29 11.69 -7.99
C VAL A 50 -2.96 12.18 -6.58
N PRO A 51 -3.82 11.94 -5.56
CA PRO A 51 -3.55 12.38 -4.21
C PRO A 51 -2.32 11.70 -3.60
N VAL A 52 -1.61 12.40 -2.72
CA VAL A 52 -0.45 11.84 -1.98
C VAL A 52 -0.84 10.59 -1.18
N SER A 53 -2.08 10.50 -0.68
CA SER A 53 -2.56 9.32 0.06
C SER A 53 -2.57 8.05 -0.80
N TYR A 54 -2.71 8.15 -2.12
CA TYR A 54 -2.68 7.00 -3.02
C TYR A 54 -1.26 6.49 -3.18
N LYS A 55 -0.31 7.41 -3.37
CA LYS A 55 1.13 7.09 -3.41
C LYS A 55 1.60 6.41 -2.12
N LEU A 56 1.19 6.94 -0.97
CA LEU A 56 1.50 6.34 0.32
C LEU A 56 0.85 4.97 0.51
N ALA A 57 -0.39 4.79 0.02
CA ALA A 57 -1.06 3.49 0.07
C ALA A 57 -0.31 2.42 -0.73
N GLU A 58 0.18 2.76 -1.93
CA GLU A 58 1.00 1.87 -2.74
C GLU A 58 2.32 1.52 -2.05
N ILE A 59 3.04 2.50 -1.48
CA ILE A 59 4.28 2.23 -0.71
C ILE A 59 4.00 1.29 0.46
N MET A 60 2.92 1.53 1.21
CA MET A 60 2.54 0.67 2.35
C MET A 60 2.21 -0.76 1.90
N GLN A 61 1.54 -0.91 0.76
CA GLN A 61 1.20 -2.21 0.21
C GLN A 61 2.44 -2.93 -0.33
N ALA A 62 3.30 -2.26 -1.09
CA ALA A 62 4.55 -2.81 -1.61
C ALA A 62 5.46 -3.28 -0.47
N ARG A 63 5.62 -2.44 0.56
CA ARG A 63 6.34 -2.81 1.79
C ARG A 63 5.71 -4.02 2.47
N HIS A 64 4.38 -4.05 2.59
CA HIS A 64 3.70 -5.19 3.19
C HIS A 64 4.00 -6.49 2.43
N ILE A 65 3.86 -6.49 1.11
CA ILE A 65 4.18 -7.65 0.26
C ILE A 65 5.63 -8.09 0.50
N TRP A 66 6.59 -7.16 0.48
CA TRP A 66 8.00 -7.46 0.77
C TRP A 66 8.19 -8.11 2.15
N THR A 67 7.56 -7.56 3.20
CA THR A 67 7.70 -8.11 4.55
C THR A 67 7.17 -9.54 4.68
N GLN A 68 6.15 -9.91 3.91
CA GLN A 68 5.63 -11.28 3.89
C GLN A 68 6.61 -12.24 3.19
N PHE A 69 7.28 -11.80 2.13
CA PHE A 69 8.31 -12.59 1.44
C PHE A 69 9.61 -12.70 2.24
N ALA A 70 10.15 -11.57 2.71
CA ALA A 70 11.40 -11.51 3.48
C ALA A 70 11.26 -12.14 4.87
N GLY A 71 10.07 -12.04 5.47
CA GLY A 71 9.73 -12.67 6.75
C GLY A 71 9.53 -14.18 6.66
N GLY A 72 9.58 -14.76 5.46
CA GLY A 72 9.63 -16.21 5.19
C GLY A 72 8.59 -17.01 5.95
N ASN A 73 7.34 -17.02 5.50
CA ASN A 73 6.28 -17.91 5.99
C ASN A 73 6.30 -18.14 7.51
N ARG A 74 6.60 -17.09 8.29
CA ARG A 74 6.39 -17.05 9.74
C ARG A 74 4.90 -16.87 10.05
N ASP A 75 4.08 -17.70 9.41
CA ASP A 75 2.99 -18.38 10.09
C ASP A 75 3.62 -19.37 11.10
N GLU A 76 4.53 -18.87 11.94
CA GLU A 76 5.01 -19.56 13.11
C GLU A 76 3.80 -19.63 14.03
N MET A 77 3.27 -20.85 14.07
CA MET A 77 2.27 -21.34 15.02
C MET A 77 2.50 -20.72 16.39
N GLY A 78 1.73 -19.69 16.71
CA GLY A 78 1.49 -19.33 18.10
C GLY A 78 0.90 -20.56 18.77
N THR A 79 1.40 -20.91 19.95
CA THR A 79 1.01 -22.07 20.76
C THR A 79 -0.47 -22.08 21.21
N ASP A 80 -1.30 -21.20 20.63
CA ASP A 80 -2.68 -20.92 21.02
C ASP A 80 -3.63 -20.67 19.82
N GLY A 81 -3.26 -21.10 18.60
CA GLY A 81 -4.21 -21.19 17.48
C GLY A 81 -4.72 -19.86 16.89
N PHE A 82 -4.02 -18.75 17.10
CA PHE A 82 -4.36 -17.48 16.45
C PHE A 82 -4.03 -17.54 14.95
N THR A 83 -5.06 -17.69 14.13
CA THR A 83 -4.95 -17.61 12.66
C THR A 83 -4.69 -16.16 12.26
N VAL A 84 -3.49 -15.84 11.79
CA VAL A 84 -3.20 -14.54 11.17
C VAL A 84 -3.85 -14.53 9.80
N THR A 85 -4.86 -13.68 9.61
CA THR A 85 -5.52 -13.56 8.30
C THR A 85 -4.62 -12.77 7.36
N VAL A 86 -4.14 -13.41 6.31
CA VAL A 86 -3.44 -12.73 5.21
C VAL A 86 -4.49 -11.99 4.38
N TYR A 87 -4.42 -10.65 4.39
CA TYR A 87 -5.30 -9.82 3.58
C TYR A 87 -4.58 -9.40 2.29
N PRO A 88 -5.25 -9.47 1.12
CA PRO A 88 -4.64 -9.07 -0.14
C PRO A 88 -4.30 -7.57 -0.19
N LEU A 89 -5.04 -6.73 0.54
CA LEU A 89 -4.76 -5.31 0.69
C LEU A 89 -4.63 -4.97 2.19
N VAL A 90 -3.51 -4.36 2.58
CA VAL A 90 -3.25 -3.99 3.98
C VAL A 90 -4.24 -2.92 4.44
N PHE A 91 -4.74 -3.05 5.66
CA PHE A 91 -5.78 -2.16 6.18
C PHE A 91 -5.37 -0.68 6.20
N ALA A 92 -4.10 -0.39 6.43
CA ALA A 92 -3.60 0.98 6.41
C ALA A 92 -3.69 1.61 5.01
N ALA A 93 -3.27 0.88 3.96
CA ALA A 93 -3.42 1.31 2.57
C ALA A 93 -4.89 1.50 2.20
N ARG A 94 -5.75 0.58 2.65
CA ARG A 94 -7.21 0.68 2.46
C ARG A 94 -7.79 1.98 3.04
N ASP A 95 -7.42 2.31 4.27
CA ASP A 95 -7.95 3.47 4.97
C ASP A 95 -7.35 4.79 4.42
N LEU A 96 -6.18 4.76 3.76
CA LEU A 96 -5.63 5.88 2.99
C LEU A 96 -6.35 6.10 1.66
N LEU A 97 -6.68 5.03 0.94
CA LEU A 97 -7.41 5.09 -0.33
C LEU A 97 -8.87 5.49 -0.12
N ARG A 98 -9.48 5.00 0.95
CA ARG A 98 -10.88 5.26 1.28
C ARG A 98 -11.03 5.59 2.77
N PRO A 99 -10.67 6.82 3.18
CA PRO A 99 -10.81 7.24 4.57
C PRO A 99 -12.25 7.07 5.02
N LYS A 100 -12.45 6.41 6.16
CA LYS A 100 -13.76 6.35 6.83
C LYS A 100 -14.11 7.77 7.24
N THR A 101 -14.88 8.48 6.40
CA THR A 101 -15.40 9.79 6.79
C THR A 101 -16.21 9.61 8.06
N SER A 102 -15.78 10.25 9.16
CA SER A 102 -16.64 10.44 10.32
C SER A 102 -17.93 11.10 9.82
N PRO A 103 -19.12 10.58 10.16
CA PRO A 103 -20.40 11.17 9.75
C PRO A 103 -20.53 12.66 10.15
N LEU A 104 -19.71 13.12 11.10
CA LEU A 104 -19.69 14.52 11.55
C LEU A 104 -19.17 15.52 10.50
N ARG A 105 -18.43 15.08 9.47
CA ARG A 105 -18.00 15.99 8.38
C ARG A 105 -19.14 16.37 7.42
N LYS A 106 -20.29 15.67 7.49
CA LYS A 106 -21.48 15.98 6.69
C LYS A 106 -22.40 17.01 7.33
N LEU A 107 -22.16 17.41 8.59
CA LEU A 107 -23.03 18.35 9.32
C LEU A 107 -22.53 19.81 9.31
N GLY A 108 -21.45 20.11 8.56
CA GLY A 108 -20.78 21.42 8.55
C GLY A 108 -20.82 22.15 7.21
N ARG A 109 -21.94 22.08 6.48
CA ARG A 109 -22.25 22.98 5.36
C ARG A 109 -23.67 23.49 5.49
#